data_AF-A0A1X6NH30-F1
#
_entry.id   AF-A0A1X6NH30-F1
#
_cell.length_a   1.000
_cell.length_b   1.000
_cell.length_c   1.000
_cell.angle_alpha   90.00
_cell.angle_beta   90.00
_cell.angle_gamma   90.00
#
_symmetry.space_group_name_H-M   'P 1'
#
loop_
_entity.id
_entity.type
_entity.pdbx_description
1 polymer ?
#
loop_
_entity_poly.entity_id
_entity_poly.type
_entity_poly.pdbx_seq_one_letter_code
_entity_poly.pdbx_strand_id
1 'polypeptide(L)'
;MGVHLYDSSTYSTEDELTRLRPALAVANANIPCLVWGEDALAFVHCVPTVLFQFHLIVPDDALEAACRAIMESLPYKKLDAPHPTWQEYGMVDPSRPSCYPSSITLECTGDMEELASLSADTSIAVHPQSFWSVDVRDTSRSVSLEPAPPHDERIRLPTITAFLDSIITTILEPPNGSQHLQFGIKMRSWMGYFLTYTPQFRAYPRVLPDGSLEPGHASILDTLSEENKPFFENFIRGKHDGDWMFQVRRRRDILERMGRFAEARRPMPESVLPRLRKNKPCGTTPATRT
;
A
#
# COMPACT_ATOMS: atom_id res chain seq x y z
N MET A 1 23.91 -1.56 12.39
CA MET A 1 22.61 -1.80 13.06
C MET A 1 22.26 -3.26 12.84
N GLY A 2 21.94 -4.01 13.91
CA GLY A 2 21.45 -5.39 13.78
C GLY A 2 19.98 -5.38 13.34
N VAL A 3 19.58 -6.36 12.54
CA VAL A 3 18.16 -6.60 12.20
C VAL A 3 17.54 -7.40 13.34
N HIS A 4 16.53 -6.84 13.99
CA HIS A 4 15.74 -7.55 15.01
C HIS A 4 14.50 -8.16 14.34
N LEU A 5 14.24 -9.44 14.63
CA LEU A 5 13.17 -10.24 14.03
C LEU A 5 12.14 -10.58 15.12
N TYR A 6 10.84 -10.49 14.78
CA TYR A 6 9.74 -10.63 15.73
C TYR A 6 8.73 -11.66 15.26
N ASP A 7 8.36 -12.62 16.11
CA ASP A 7 7.34 -13.63 15.78
C ASP A 7 5.92 -13.19 16.14
N SER A 8 5.79 -11.96 16.66
CA SER A 8 4.54 -11.29 17.00
C SER A 8 4.63 -9.81 16.65
N SER A 9 3.48 -9.12 16.64
CA SER A 9 3.42 -7.65 16.60
C SER A 9 4.32 -7.03 17.66
N THR A 10 4.98 -5.91 17.33
CA THR A 10 5.76 -5.10 18.28
C THR A 10 4.90 -4.17 19.11
N TYR A 11 3.60 -4.13 18.83
CA TYR A 11 2.62 -3.30 19.51
C TYR A 11 1.88 -4.12 20.56
N SER A 12 1.48 -3.48 21.65
CA SER A 12 0.65 -4.15 22.64
C SER A 12 -0.78 -4.31 22.10
N THR A 13 -1.53 -5.27 22.64
CA THR A 13 -2.94 -5.44 22.30
C THR A 13 -3.76 -4.15 22.55
N GLU A 14 -3.41 -3.37 23.58
CA GLU A 14 -4.06 -2.09 23.86
C GLU A 14 -3.79 -1.05 22.77
N ASP A 15 -2.55 -0.98 22.27
CA ASP A 15 -2.17 -0.10 21.17
C ASP A 15 -2.92 -0.49 19.89
N GLU A 16 -3.00 -1.78 19.60
CA GLU A 16 -3.73 -2.33 18.45
C GLU A 16 -5.22 -1.99 18.54
N LEU A 17 -5.87 -2.23 19.68
CA LEU A 17 -7.28 -1.87 19.87
C LEU A 17 -7.53 -0.37 19.70
N THR A 18 -6.62 0.47 20.22
CA THR A 18 -6.71 1.92 20.10
C THR A 18 -6.57 2.36 18.65
N ARG A 19 -5.63 1.77 17.91
CA ARG A 19 -5.42 2.00 16.47
C ARG A 19 -6.60 1.56 15.62
N LEU A 20 -7.26 0.46 16.00
CA LEU A 20 -8.37 -0.13 15.25
C LEU A 20 -9.74 0.50 15.54
N ARG A 21 -9.85 1.50 16.43
CA ARG A 21 -11.11 2.21 16.71
C ARG A 21 -11.84 2.70 15.44
N PRO A 22 -11.17 3.28 14.42
CA PRO A 22 -11.85 3.68 13.19
C PRO A 22 -12.42 2.50 12.40
N ALA A 23 -11.68 1.39 12.30
CA ALA A 23 -12.18 0.19 11.64
C ALA A 23 -13.38 -0.41 12.39
N LEU A 24 -13.36 -0.38 13.73
CA LEU A 24 -14.48 -0.80 14.56
C LEU A 24 -15.74 0.06 14.32
N ALA A 25 -15.59 1.38 14.19
CA ALA A 25 -16.71 2.27 13.89
C ALA A 25 -17.37 1.92 12.54
N VAL A 26 -16.56 1.62 11.51
CA VAL A 26 -17.05 1.19 10.19
C VAL A 26 -17.71 -0.19 10.26
N ALA A 27 -17.11 -1.14 10.98
CA ALA A 27 -17.67 -2.47 11.18
C ALA A 27 -19.02 -2.42 11.95
N ASN A 28 -19.16 -1.54 12.94
CA ASN A 28 -20.41 -1.32 13.67
C ASN A 28 -21.53 -0.72 12.82
N ALA A 29 -21.18 0.00 11.75
CA ALA A 29 -22.12 0.43 10.72
C ALA A 29 -22.48 -0.68 9.70
N ASN A 30 -22.02 -1.92 9.93
CA ASN A 30 -22.17 -3.07 9.02
C ASN A 30 -21.55 -2.85 7.64
N ILE A 31 -20.48 -2.06 7.58
CA ILE A 31 -19.72 -1.84 6.35
C ILE A 31 -18.48 -2.74 6.40
N PRO A 32 -18.30 -3.66 5.43
CA PRO A 32 -17.07 -4.43 5.30
C PRO A 32 -15.88 -3.48 5.15
N CYS A 33 -14.79 -3.76 5.86
CA CYS A 33 -13.58 -2.96 5.75
C CYS A 33 -12.33 -3.82 5.89
N LEU A 34 -11.23 -3.32 5.34
CA LEU A 34 -9.92 -3.94 5.38
C LEU A 34 -8.90 -2.92 5.87
N VAL A 35 -8.28 -3.18 7.01
CA VAL A 35 -7.15 -2.39 7.52
C VAL A 35 -5.96 -2.61 6.61
N TRP A 36 -5.27 -1.53 6.25
CA TRP A 36 -4.24 -1.53 5.22
C TRP A 36 -2.96 -0.82 5.68
N GLY A 37 -1.94 -0.81 4.82
CA GLY A 37 -0.69 -0.07 5.05
C GLY A 37 0.12 -0.60 6.23
N GLU A 38 0.77 0.32 6.96
CA GLU A 38 1.67 -0.01 8.07
C GLU A 38 1.00 -0.76 9.21
N ASP A 39 -0.27 -0.47 9.54
CA ASP A 39 -1.02 -1.20 10.57
C ASP A 39 -1.16 -2.69 10.21
N ALA A 40 -1.47 -3.01 8.95
CA ALA A 40 -1.52 -4.40 8.49
C ALA A 40 -0.14 -5.07 8.50
N LEU A 41 0.91 -4.35 8.10
CA LEU A 41 2.28 -4.86 8.18
C LEU A 41 2.67 -5.19 9.62
N ALA A 42 2.36 -4.30 10.56
CA ALA A 42 2.74 -4.44 11.96
C ALA A 42 1.93 -5.55 12.66
N PHE A 43 0.60 -5.48 12.59
CA PHE A 43 -0.26 -6.27 13.47
C PHE A 43 -0.36 -7.73 13.03
N VAL A 44 -0.50 -8.00 11.73
CA VAL A 44 -0.68 -9.38 11.24
C VAL A 44 0.56 -9.97 10.57
N HIS A 45 1.50 -9.15 10.13
CA HIS A 45 2.72 -9.61 9.47
C HIS A 45 4.00 -9.40 10.29
N CYS A 46 3.85 -8.95 11.54
CA CYS A 46 4.91 -8.80 12.53
C CYS A 46 6.10 -7.96 12.03
N VAL A 47 5.81 -6.97 11.19
CA VAL A 47 6.82 -6.04 10.67
C VAL A 47 7.05 -4.94 11.70
N PRO A 48 8.28 -4.76 12.23
CA PRO A 48 8.61 -3.68 13.14
C PRO A 48 8.75 -2.35 12.38
N THR A 49 7.62 -1.74 12.05
CA THR A 49 7.54 -0.44 11.37
C THR A 49 6.92 0.60 12.30
N VAL A 50 7.22 1.87 12.06
CA VAL A 50 6.51 2.97 12.71
C VAL A 50 5.14 3.11 12.04
N LEU A 51 4.08 3.25 12.84
CA LEU A 51 2.75 3.53 12.33
C LEU A 51 2.66 5.01 11.93
N PHE A 52 2.24 5.27 10.69
CA PHE A 52 1.93 6.59 10.17
C PHE A 52 0.41 6.73 10.04
N GLN A 53 -0.06 7.38 8.97
CA GLN A 53 -1.47 7.53 8.66
C GLN A 53 -2.18 6.16 8.68
N PHE A 54 -3.33 6.09 9.33
CA PHE A 54 -4.14 4.87 9.36
C PHE A 54 -4.83 4.69 8.01
N HIS A 55 -4.66 3.53 7.37
CA HIS A 55 -5.24 3.24 6.06
C HIS A 55 -6.38 2.23 6.18
N LEU A 56 -7.55 2.58 5.63
CA LEU A 56 -8.73 1.72 5.63
C LEU A 56 -9.29 1.59 4.22
N ILE A 57 -9.56 0.38 3.76
CA ILE A 57 -10.22 0.11 2.47
C ILE A 57 -11.66 -0.31 2.71
N VAL A 58 -12.59 0.23 1.93
CA VAL A 58 -14.03 -0.06 1.98
C VAL A 58 -14.61 -0.23 0.57
N PRO A 59 -15.82 -0.81 0.42
CA PRO A 59 -16.48 -0.86 -0.88
C PRO A 59 -16.66 0.53 -1.47
N ASP A 60 -16.49 0.67 -2.78
CA ASP A 60 -16.57 1.95 -3.51
C ASP A 60 -17.87 2.71 -3.21
N ASP A 61 -18.99 1.98 -3.15
CA ASP A 61 -20.32 2.51 -2.88
C ASP A 61 -20.57 2.90 -1.41
N ALA A 62 -19.69 2.46 -0.51
CA ALA A 62 -19.78 2.71 0.93
C ALA A 62 -18.78 3.77 1.42
N LEU A 63 -17.96 4.37 0.56
CA LEU A 63 -16.87 5.26 0.93
C LEU A 63 -17.31 6.42 1.85
N GLU A 64 -18.34 7.18 1.45
CA GLU A 64 -18.86 8.29 2.24
C GLU A 64 -19.58 7.83 3.52
N ALA A 65 -20.26 6.68 3.47
CA ALA A 65 -20.94 6.10 4.63
C ALA A 65 -19.94 5.65 5.71
N ALA A 66 -18.82 5.05 5.31
CA ALA A 66 -17.74 4.67 6.20
C ALA A 66 -17.09 5.89 6.88
N CYS A 67 -16.82 6.95 6.10
CA CYS A 67 -16.30 8.20 6.65
C CYS A 67 -17.25 8.80 7.69
N ARG A 68 -18.56 8.81 7.39
CA ARG A 68 -19.59 9.28 8.32
C ARG A 68 -19.61 8.46 9.61
N ALA A 69 -19.57 7.13 9.52
CA ALA A 69 -19.57 6.25 10.68
C ALA A 69 -18.38 6.54 11.63
N ILE A 70 -17.19 6.82 11.06
CA ILE A 70 -16.02 7.22 11.84
C ILE A 70 -16.26 8.56 12.53
N MET A 71 -16.69 9.59 11.80
CA MET A 71 -16.89 10.94 12.35
C MET A 71 -18.03 11.03 13.37
N GLU A 72 -19.06 10.18 13.27
CA GLU A 72 -20.15 10.11 14.24
C GLU A 72 -19.72 9.42 15.55
N SER A 73 -18.72 8.53 15.49
CA SER A 73 -18.27 7.72 16.63
C SER A 73 -17.00 8.24 17.29
N LEU A 74 -16.18 8.98 16.56
CA LEU A 74 -14.82 9.38 16.95
C LEU A 74 -14.58 10.85 16.57
N PRO A 75 -13.67 11.56 17.27
CA PRO A 75 -13.43 12.98 17.05
C PRO A 75 -12.59 13.21 15.78
N TYR A 76 -13.18 12.98 14.62
CA TYR A 76 -12.57 13.20 13.32
C TYR A 76 -13.43 14.13 12.46
N LYS A 77 -12.78 14.87 11.58
CA LYS A 77 -13.45 15.64 10.52
C LYS A 77 -12.85 15.29 9.16
N LYS A 78 -13.64 15.46 8.10
CA LYS A 78 -13.16 15.34 6.71
C LYS A 78 -12.24 16.52 6.37
N LEU A 79 -11.13 16.24 5.71
CA LEU A 79 -10.29 17.27 5.10
C LEU A 79 -10.81 17.64 3.71
N ASP A 80 -10.88 18.95 3.45
CA ASP A 80 -11.29 19.49 2.15
C ASP A 80 -10.19 19.37 1.08
N ALA A 81 -8.94 19.24 1.52
CA ALA A 81 -7.77 19.08 0.67
C ALA A 81 -7.12 17.71 0.88
N PRO A 82 -6.44 17.15 -0.15
CA PRO A 82 -5.67 15.93 0.02
C PRO A 82 -4.62 16.06 1.14
N HIS A 83 -4.23 14.95 1.76
CA HIS A 83 -3.19 14.98 2.79
C HIS A 83 -1.81 15.40 2.22
N PRO A 84 -1.04 16.31 2.86
CA PRO A 84 0.23 16.82 2.33
C PRO A 84 1.27 15.74 2.02
N THR A 85 1.36 14.69 2.84
CA THR A 85 2.31 13.57 2.67
C THR A 85 2.14 12.82 1.35
N TRP A 86 0.95 12.91 0.76
CA TRP A 86 0.55 12.13 -0.41
C TRP A 86 0.36 13.00 -1.66
N GLN A 87 0.94 14.20 -1.65
CA GLN A 87 0.91 15.14 -2.77
C GLN A 87 2.27 15.16 -3.51
N GLU A 88 2.25 15.08 -4.84
CA GLU A 88 3.44 15.09 -5.72
C GLU A 88 3.40 16.24 -6.75
N TYR A 89 3.30 17.49 -6.28
CA TYR A 89 3.15 18.68 -7.13
C TYR A 89 4.22 18.85 -8.23
N GLY A 90 5.47 18.48 -7.97
CA GLY A 90 6.59 18.76 -8.89
C GLY A 90 6.81 17.70 -9.98
N MET A 91 6.21 16.52 -9.83
CA MET A 91 6.46 15.36 -10.70
C MET A 91 5.20 14.86 -11.43
N VAL A 92 4.02 15.24 -10.94
CA VAL A 92 2.72 14.86 -11.49
C VAL A 92 2.02 16.11 -12.05
N ASP A 93 0.94 15.90 -12.79
CA ASP A 93 0.03 16.97 -13.20
C ASP A 93 -0.33 17.83 -11.97
N PRO A 94 0.02 19.14 -11.96
CA PRO A 94 -0.27 20.03 -10.84
C PRO A 94 -1.77 20.13 -10.52
N SER A 95 -2.65 19.79 -11.46
CA SER A 95 -4.10 19.75 -11.25
C SER A 95 -4.58 18.51 -10.48
N ARG A 96 -3.74 17.48 -10.34
CA ARG A 96 -4.05 16.22 -9.63
C ARG A 96 -2.86 15.75 -8.78
N PRO A 97 -2.48 16.52 -7.75
CA PRO A 97 -1.25 16.27 -7.00
C PRO A 97 -1.33 15.02 -6.13
N SER A 98 -2.53 14.59 -5.72
CA SER A 98 -2.69 13.45 -4.80
C SER A 98 -2.46 12.11 -5.49
N CYS A 99 -1.70 11.23 -4.84
CA CYS A 99 -1.65 9.82 -5.25
C CYS A 99 -2.94 9.05 -4.92
N TYR A 100 -3.82 9.61 -4.07
CA TYR A 100 -5.09 9.02 -3.66
C TYR A 100 -6.30 9.90 -4.06
N PRO A 101 -6.50 10.21 -5.35
CA PRO A 101 -7.48 11.21 -5.76
C PRO A 101 -8.94 10.81 -5.48
N SER A 102 -9.21 9.53 -5.28
CA SER A 102 -10.55 9.00 -4.97
C SER A 102 -10.75 8.66 -3.50
N SER A 103 -9.75 8.91 -2.65
CA SER A 103 -9.81 8.60 -1.22
C SER A 103 -10.23 9.82 -0.42
N ILE A 104 -10.76 9.58 0.77
CA ILE A 104 -11.13 10.63 1.72
C ILE A 104 -10.14 10.61 2.87
N THR A 105 -9.59 11.77 3.21
CA THR A 105 -8.77 11.91 4.41
C THR A 105 -9.59 12.50 5.55
N LEU A 106 -9.48 11.87 6.72
CA LEU A 106 -10.03 12.37 7.97
C LEU A 106 -8.89 12.81 8.88
N GLU A 107 -9.08 13.92 9.59
CA GLU A 107 -8.12 14.48 10.56
C GLU A 107 -8.74 14.43 11.96
N CYS A 108 -7.96 13.98 12.94
CA CYS A 108 -8.38 13.96 14.34
C CYS A 108 -8.57 15.41 14.86
N THR A 109 -9.69 15.66 15.53
CA THR A 109 -10.04 16.93 16.17
C THR A 109 -10.03 16.85 17.69
N GLY A 110 -9.80 15.66 18.25
CA GLY A 110 -9.80 15.40 19.69
C GLY A 110 -8.47 15.71 20.37
N ASP A 111 -8.39 15.38 21.66
CA ASP A 111 -7.11 15.43 22.39
C ASP A 111 -6.15 14.39 21.81
N MET A 112 -4.94 14.83 21.51
CA MET A 112 -3.99 14.14 20.65
C MET A 112 -2.97 13.32 21.45
N GLU A 113 -2.89 13.46 22.78
CA GLU A 113 -1.81 12.86 23.56
C GLU A 113 -1.77 11.33 23.46
N GLU A 114 -2.92 10.65 23.57
CA GLU A 114 -2.99 9.18 23.48
C GLU A 114 -2.60 8.69 22.07
N LEU A 115 -3.18 9.27 21.01
CA LEU A 115 -2.89 8.85 19.63
C LEU A 115 -1.49 9.25 19.17
N ALA A 116 -0.96 10.41 19.57
CA ALA A 116 0.36 10.89 19.16
C ALA A 116 1.49 10.03 19.73
N SER A 117 1.28 9.38 20.88
CA SER A 117 2.27 8.43 21.42
C SER A 117 2.36 7.15 20.58
N LEU A 118 1.28 6.79 19.88
CA LEU A 118 1.18 5.55 19.10
C LEU A 118 1.55 5.72 17.62
N SER A 119 1.58 6.96 17.09
CA SER A 119 1.91 7.20 15.68
C SER A 119 2.40 8.60 15.40
N ALA A 120 3.22 8.67 14.36
CA ALA A 120 3.71 9.90 13.78
C ALA A 120 2.64 10.71 13.01
N ASP A 121 1.50 10.12 12.67
CA ASP A 121 0.41 10.77 11.93
C ASP A 121 -0.95 10.23 12.38
N THR A 122 -1.83 11.12 12.80
CA THR A 122 -3.13 10.79 13.38
C THR A 122 -4.27 10.94 12.39
N SER A 123 -3.97 11.16 11.11
CA SER A 123 -4.97 11.17 10.06
C SER A 123 -5.36 9.74 9.65
N ILE A 124 -6.53 9.63 9.02
CA ILE A 124 -7.02 8.39 8.43
C ILE A 124 -7.21 8.62 6.94
N ALA A 125 -6.72 7.70 6.10
CA ALA A 125 -7.10 7.64 4.70
C ALA A 125 -8.08 6.49 4.48
N VAL A 126 -9.30 6.84 4.07
CA VAL A 126 -10.33 5.87 3.67
C VAL A 126 -10.32 5.76 2.15
N HIS A 127 -10.04 4.55 1.67
CA HIS A 127 -9.84 4.24 0.26
C HIS A 127 -11.01 3.42 -0.31
N PRO A 128 -11.47 3.71 -1.53
CA PRO A 128 -12.32 2.78 -2.26
C PRO A 128 -11.51 1.54 -2.67
N GLN A 129 -12.11 0.37 -2.58
CA GLN A 129 -11.47 -0.91 -2.87
C GLN A 129 -10.93 -1.00 -4.32
N SER A 130 -11.58 -0.33 -5.27
CA SER A 130 -11.11 -0.27 -6.66
C SER A 130 -9.76 0.41 -6.81
N PHE A 131 -9.38 1.31 -5.89
CA PHE A 131 -8.04 1.93 -5.93
C PHE A 131 -6.95 0.88 -5.73
N TRP A 132 -7.19 -0.09 -4.85
CA TRP A 132 -6.21 -1.11 -4.48
C TRP A 132 -6.41 -2.43 -5.23
N SER A 133 -7.40 -2.52 -6.14
CA SER A 133 -7.72 -3.76 -6.85
C SER A 133 -7.97 -4.94 -5.92
N VAL A 134 -8.65 -4.68 -4.79
CA VAL A 134 -9.06 -5.70 -3.80
C VAL A 134 -10.58 -5.74 -3.73
N ASP A 135 -11.14 -6.89 -3.35
CA ASP A 135 -12.52 -6.97 -2.89
C ASP A 135 -12.53 -7.18 -1.38
N VAL A 136 -12.99 -6.19 -0.60
CA VAL A 136 -12.98 -6.30 0.87
C VAL A 136 -14.02 -7.32 1.37
N ARG A 137 -14.93 -7.76 0.51
CA ARG A 137 -15.93 -8.79 0.81
C ARG A 137 -15.37 -10.20 0.60
N ASP A 138 -14.24 -10.34 -0.11
CA ASP A 138 -13.56 -11.62 -0.29
C ASP A 138 -12.73 -11.96 0.96
N THR A 139 -13.33 -12.74 1.85
CA THR A 139 -12.70 -13.16 3.10
C THR A 139 -11.58 -14.18 2.91
N SER A 140 -11.46 -14.82 1.73
CA SER A 140 -10.36 -15.76 1.44
C SER A 140 -9.01 -15.05 1.31
N ARG A 141 -9.04 -13.74 1.06
CA ARG A 141 -7.87 -12.88 0.89
C ARG A 141 -7.51 -12.07 2.13
N SER A 142 -8.25 -12.24 3.23
CA SER A 142 -8.05 -11.52 4.47
C SER A 142 -8.10 -12.44 5.69
N VAL A 143 -7.60 -11.94 6.81
CA VAL A 143 -7.51 -12.62 8.11
C VAL A 143 -8.00 -11.67 9.21
N SER A 144 -8.44 -12.24 10.33
CA SER A 144 -8.65 -11.48 11.57
C SER A 144 -7.37 -11.51 12.39
N LEU A 145 -7.19 -10.57 13.32
CA LEU A 145 -6.19 -10.73 14.38
C LEU A 145 -6.60 -11.92 15.26
N GLU A 146 -5.68 -12.87 15.45
CA GLU A 146 -5.88 -14.02 16.32
C GLU A 146 -5.09 -13.90 17.63
N PRO A 147 -5.61 -14.49 18.73
CA PRO A 147 -6.95 -15.06 18.86
C PRO A 147 -7.93 -13.97 19.33
N ALA A 148 -9.09 -13.83 18.67
CA ALA A 148 -10.21 -13.05 19.22
C ALA A 148 -10.67 -13.63 20.58
N PRO A 149 -11.22 -12.86 21.55
CA PRO A 149 -11.16 -11.42 21.84
C PRO A 149 -9.78 -10.97 22.39
N PRO A 150 -9.47 -9.66 22.42
CA PRO A 150 -10.41 -8.51 22.39
C PRO A 150 -10.72 -7.94 21.00
N HIS A 151 -10.14 -8.49 19.93
CA HIS A 151 -10.36 -7.98 18.57
C HIS A 151 -11.71 -8.45 17.99
N ASP A 152 -12.36 -7.56 17.24
CA ASP A 152 -13.60 -7.84 16.51
C ASP A 152 -13.29 -8.54 15.19
N GLU A 153 -13.83 -9.74 14.98
CA GLU A 153 -13.55 -10.58 13.80
C GLU A 153 -13.99 -9.96 12.46
N ARG A 154 -14.88 -8.95 12.51
CA ARG A 154 -15.32 -8.19 11.34
C ARG A 154 -14.24 -7.23 10.86
N ILE A 155 -13.27 -6.90 11.70
CA ILE A 155 -12.09 -6.12 11.32
C ILE A 155 -11.10 -7.07 10.67
N ARG A 156 -10.90 -6.90 9.37
CA ARG A 156 -10.04 -7.76 8.56
C ARG A 156 -8.75 -7.05 8.19
N LEU A 157 -7.69 -7.83 8.05
CA LEU A 157 -6.39 -7.42 7.51
C LEU A 157 -6.03 -8.34 6.33
N PRO A 158 -5.30 -7.87 5.32
CA PRO A 158 -4.98 -8.69 4.16
C PRO A 158 -4.04 -9.85 4.51
N THR A 159 -4.13 -10.93 3.74
CA THR A 159 -3.04 -11.91 3.65
C THR A 159 -1.82 -11.30 2.95
N ILE A 160 -0.63 -11.88 3.14
CA ILE A 160 0.60 -11.45 2.43
C ILE A 160 0.35 -11.44 0.91
N THR A 161 -0.25 -12.50 0.38
CA THR A 161 -0.60 -12.62 -1.05
C THR A 161 -1.48 -11.48 -1.51
N ALA A 162 -2.55 -11.17 -0.78
CA ALA A 162 -3.47 -10.09 -1.13
C ALA A 162 -2.81 -8.70 -1.05
N PHE A 163 -1.98 -8.47 -0.03
CA PHE A 163 -1.23 -7.23 0.13
C PHE A 163 -0.28 -7.00 -1.04
N LEU A 164 0.53 -8.01 -1.39
CA LEU A 164 1.50 -7.92 -2.48
C LEU A 164 0.83 -7.79 -3.85
N ASP A 165 -0.20 -8.59 -4.15
CA ASP A 165 -0.92 -8.49 -5.43
C ASP A 165 -1.53 -7.10 -5.64
N SER A 166 -2.19 -6.58 -4.61
CA SER A 166 -2.79 -5.23 -4.61
C SER A 166 -1.74 -4.16 -4.91
N ILE A 167 -0.61 -4.20 -4.19
CA ILE A 167 0.46 -3.22 -4.38
C ILE A 167 1.08 -3.30 -5.76
N ILE A 168 1.43 -4.51 -6.22
CA ILE A 168 2.06 -4.69 -7.53
C ILE A 168 1.12 -4.23 -8.63
N THR A 169 -0.17 -4.59 -8.52
CA THR A 169 -1.21 -4.13 -9.45
C THR A 169 -1.31 -2.61 -9.44
N THR A 170 -1.35 -1.98 -8.27
CA THR A 170 -1.48 -0.53 -8.14
C THR A 170 -0.23 0.22 -8.64
N ILE A 171 0.98 -0.35 -8.48
CA ILE A 171 2.22 0.20 -9.03
C ILE A 171 2.21 0.15 -10.56
N LEU A 172 1.76 -0.97 -11.15
CA LEU A 172 1.84 -1.22 -12.59
C LEU A 172 0.64 -0.68 -13.38
N GLU A 173 -0.52 -0.60 -12.73
CA GLU A 173 -1.76 -0.05 -13.29
C GLU A 173 -2.35 0.96 -12.29
N PRO A 174 -1.69 2.13 -12.11
CA PRO A 174 -2.16 3.13 -11.16
C PRO A 174 -3.58 3.59 -11.51
N PRO A 175 -4.53 3.60 -10.56
CA PRO A 175 -5.94 3.93 -10.83
C PRO A 175 -6.17 5.30 -11.46
N ASN A 176 -5.27 6.24 -11.22
CA ASN A 176 -5.31 7.58 -11.79
C ASN A 176 -4.65 7.68 -13.18
N GLY A 177 -4.17 6.57 -13.73
CA GLY A 177 -3.54 6.48 -15.03
C GLY A 177 -2.16 7.12 -15.12
N SER A 178 -1.53 7.47 -14.00
CA SER A 178 -0.21 8.10 -13.97
C SER A 178 0.69 7.49 -12.91
N GLN A 179 1.98 7.42 -13.19
CA GLN A 179 2.98 7.01 -12.21
C GLN A 179 3.17 8.11 -11.16
N HIS A 180 3.12 7.72 -9.89
CA HIS A 180 3.46 8.55 -8.72
C HIS A 180 4.75 8.00 -8.09
N LEU A 181 5.80 8.82 -8.02
CA LEU A 181 7.13 8.35 -7.63
C LEU A 181 7.22 8.11 -6.12
N GLN A 182 6.74 9.03 -5.29
CA GLN A 182 6.72 8.88 -3.83
C GLN A 182 5.82 7.71 -3.42
N PHE A 183 4.65 7.60 -4.06
CA PHE A 183 3.79 6.44 -3.89
C PHE A 183 4.54 5.14 -4.22
N GLY A 184 5.15 5.06 -5.41
CA GLY A 184 5.91 3.89 -5.84
C GLY A 184 7.10 3.56 -4.93
N ILE A 185 7.80 4.56 -4.39
CA ILE A 185 8.88 4.36 -3.40
C ILE A 185 8.31 3.76 -2.12
N LYS A 186 7.25 4.34 -1.54
CA LYS A 186 6.63 3.85 -0.31
C LYS A 186 6.11 2.42 -0.46
N MET A 187 5.44 2.12 -1.57
CA MET A 187 4.97 0.76 -1.85
C MET A 187 6.12 -0.25 -1.94
N ARG A 188 7.24 0.10 -2.58
CA ARG A 188 8.44 -0.75 -2.62
C ARG A 188 9.09 -0.90 -1.25
N SER A 189 9.03 0.12 -0.39
CA SER A 189 9.48 0.01 1.00
C SER A 189 8.66 -1.00 1.78
N TRP A 190 7.32 -0.98 1.65
CA TRP A 190 6.44 -1.99 2.26
C TRP A 190 6.76 -3.41 1.77
N MET A 191 6.97 -3.60 0.46
CA MET A 191 7.44 -4.88 -0.09
C MET A 191 8.80 -5.29 0.49
N GLY A 192 9.72 -4.34 0.66
CA GLY A 192 11.04 -4.57 1.27
C GLY A 192 10.96 -4.99 2.73
N TYR A 193 9.97 -4.46 3.47
CA TYR A 193 9.71 -4.85 4.85
C TYR A 193 9.28 -6.31 4.96
N PHE A 194 8.39 -6.79 4.08
CA PHE A 194 8.06 -8.22 4.01
C PHE A 194 9.31 -9.07 3.83
N LEU A 195 10.15 -8.73 2.83
CA LEU A 195 11.37 -9.49 2.55
C LEU A 195 12.42 -9.46 3.66
N THR A 196 12.30 -8.56 4.63
CA THR A 196 13.28 -8.38 5.70
C THR A 196 12.79 -8.97 7.01
N TYR A 197 11.51 -8.77 7.34
CA TYR A 197 11.00 -9.00 8.69
C TYR A 197 10.00 -10.13 8.80
N THR A 198 9.26 -10.44 7.74
CA THR A 198 8.19 -11.44 7.81
C THR A 198 8.76 -12.86 7.82
N PRO A 199 8.37 -13.74 8.76
CA PRO A 199 8.98 -15.06 8.96
C PRO A 199 9.20 -15.87 7.68
N GLN A 200 8.23 -15.84 6.77
CA GLN A 200 8.23 -16.56 5.50
C GLN A 200 9.35 -16.12 4.54
N PHE A 201 9.95 -14.94 4.73
CA PHE A 201 10.97 -14.37 3.86
C PHE A 201 12.33 -14.15 4.54
N ARG A 202 12.50 -14.55 5.80
CA ARG A 202 13.74 -14.26 6.57
C ARG A 202 14.96 -15.02 6.09
N ALA A 203 14.78 -16.08 5.32
CA ALA A 203 15.88 -16.94 4.90
C ALA A 203 16.84 -16.20 3.96
N TYR A 204 18.15 -16.31 4.26
CA TYR A 204 19.23 -15.83 3.40
C TYR A 204 20.21 -16.96 3.10
N PRO A 205 20.73 -17.05 1.86
CA PRO A 205 20.45 -16.17 0.72
C PRO A 205 19.04 -16.41 0.13
N ARG A 206 18.42 -15.35 -0.43
CA ARG A 206 17.10 -15.44 -1.09
C ARG A 206 17.12 -16.25 -2.39
N VAL A 207 18.29 -16.32 -3.01
CA VAL A 207 18.57 -17.09 -4.22
C VAL A 207 19.65 -18.10 -3.86
N LEU A 208 19.36 -19.38 -4.10
CA LEU A 208 20.26 -20.48 -3.81
C LEU A 208 21.40 -20.54 -4.86
N PRO A 209 22.50 -21.26 -4.59
CA PRO A 209 23.64 -21.34 -5.52
C PRO A 209 23.30 -21.87 -6.93
N ASP A 210 22.22 -22.64 -7.07
CA ASP A 210 21.71 -23.14 -8.35
C ASP A 210 20.83 -22.12 -9.11
N GLY A 211 20.61 -20.93 -8.55
CA GLY A 211 19.78 -19.87 -9.10
C GLY A 211 18.28 -19.97 -8.77
N SER A 212 17.85 -21.04 -8.10
CA SER A 212 16.47 -21.16 -7.61
C SER A 212 16.19 -20.18 -6.45
N LEU A 213 14.92 -19.88 -6.21
CA LEU A 213 14.53 -19.11 -5.03
C LEU A 213 14.53 -20.04 -3.82
N GLU A 214 14.87 -19.48 -2.65
CA GLU A 214 14.68 -20.15 -1.38
C GLU A 214 13.19 -20.55 -1.20
N PRO A 215 12.88 -21.73 -0.61
CA PRO A 215 11.51 -22.27 -0.56
C PRO A 215 10.43 -21.33 0.00
N GLY A 216 10.71 -20.55 1.04
CA GLY A 216 9.78 -19.56 1.57
C GLY A 216 9.44 -18.47 0.56
N HIS A 217 10.45 -17.97 -0.15
CA HIS A 217 10.28 -17.00 -1.23
C HIS A 217 9.54 -17.58 -2.44
N ALA A 218 9.87 -18.81 -2.83
CA ALA A 218 9.21 -19.52 -3.93
C ALA A 218 7.72 -19.76 -3.63
N SER A 219 7.41 -20.21 -2.40
CA SER A 219 6.05 -20.49 -1.96
C SER A 219 5.13 -19.26 -2.08
N ILE A 220 5.57 -18.08 -1.62
CA ILE A 220 4.77 -16.86 -1.76
C ILE A 220 4.70 -16.40 -3.23
N LEU A 221 5.79 -16.54 -4.00
CA LEU A 221 5.74 -16.22 -5.42
C LEU A 221 4.67 -17.05 -6.14
N ASP A 222 4.52 -18.33 -5.77
CA ASP A 222 3.52 -19.23 -6.36
C ASP A 222 2.08 -18.85 -6.04
N THR A 223 1.83 -18.19 -4.90
CA THR A 223 0.49 -17.74 -4.50
C THR A 223 0.05 -16.43 -5.17
N LEU A 224 0.97 -15.64 -5.71
CA LEU A 224 0.64 -14.38 -6.38
C LEU A 224 -0.12 -14.61 -7.69
N SER A 225 -0.87 -13.60 -8.11
CA SER A 225 -1.50 -13.59 -9.44
C SER A 225 -0.43 -13.69 -10.54
N GLU A 226 -0.67 -14.52 -11.55
CA GLU A 226 0.29 -14.86 -12.61
C GLU A 226 0.92 -13.62 -13.27
N GLU A 227 0.13 -12.58 -13.51
CA GLU A 227 0.63 -11.35 -14.13
C GLU A 227 1.55 -10.51 -13.22
N ASN A 228 1.52 -10.73 -11.91
CA ASN A 228 2.31 -10.01 -10.91
C ASN A 228 3.60 -10.75 -10.53
N LYS A 229 3.65 -12.09 -10.73
CA LYS A 229 4.82 -12.94 -10.42
C LYS A 229 6.14 -12.37 -10.97
N PRO A 230 6.24 -11.96 -12.26
CA PRO A 230 7.53 -11.51 -12.79
C PRO A 230 8.06 -10.23 -12.14
N PHE A 231 7.17 -9.34 -11.71
CA PHE A 231 7.58 -8.12 -11.02
C PHE A 231 8.14 -8.46 -9.63
N PHE A 232 7.44 -9.33 -8.89
CA PHE A 232 7.87 -9.71 -7.54
C PHE A 232 9.13 -10.56 -7.54
N GLU A 233 9.26 -11.51 -8.47
CA GLU A 233 10.47 -12.32 -8.62
C GLU A 233 11.70 -11.43 -8.86
N ASN A 234 11.59 -10.45 -9.74
CA ASN A 234 12.66 -9.48 -9.98
C ASN A 234 13.00 -8.68 -8.72
N PHE A 235 11.98 -8.28 -7.96
CA PHE A 235 12.16 -7.58 -6.69
C PHE A 235 12.91 -8.45 -5.66
N ILE A 236 12.54 -9.72 -5.49
CA ILE A 236 13.23 -10.68 -4.60
C ILE A 236 14.70 -10.81 -5.00
N ARG A 237 14.95 -10.99 -6.31
CA ARG A 237 16.29 -11.21 -6.88
C ARG A 237 17.16 -9.95 -6.94
N GLY A 238 16.60 -8.78 -6.61
CA GLY A 238 17.30 -7.49 -6.77
C GLY A 238 17.63 -7.16 -8.23
N LYS A 239 16.86 -7.68 -9.19
CA LYS A 239 17.05 -7.44 -10.62
C LYS A 239 16.22 -6.24 -11.07
N HIS A 240 16.83 -5.41 -11.91
CA HIS A 240 16.12 -4.35 -12.64
C HIS A 240 15.84 -4.83 -14.06
N ASP A 241 14.66 -5.42 -14.27
CA ASP A 241 14.18 -5.79 -15.61
C ASP A 241 13.60 -4.54 -16.29
N GLY A 242 14.46 -3.77 -16.98
CA GLY A 242 14.04 -2.62 -17.77
C GLY A 242 13.42 -1.46 -16.96
N ASP A 243 12.79 -0.53 -17.69
CA ASP A 243 12.08 0.58 -17.08
C ASP A 243 10.68 0.16 -16.58
N TRP A 244 10.00 1.05 -15.86
CA TRP A 244 8.65 0.78 -15.35
C TRP A 244 7.65 0.47 -16.48
N MET A 245 7.73 1.16 -17.64
CA MET A 245 6.82 0.90 -18.76
C MET A 245 7.02 -0.48 -19.37
N PHE A 246 8.24 -1.01 -19.37
CA PHE A 246 8.53 -2.39 -19.76
C PHE A 246 7.79 -3.38 -18.85
N GLN A 247 7.79 -3.14 -17.53
CA GLN A 247 7.05 -3.97 -16.57
C GLN A 247 5.53 -3.90 -16.78
N VAL A 248 4.98 -2.71 -17.05
CA VAL A 248 3.56 -2.53 -17.39
C VAL A 248 3.19 -3.34 -18.63
N ARG A 249 3.97 -3.23 -19.72
CA ARG A 249 3.73 -3.99 -20.95
C ARG A 249 3.81 -5.50 -20.72
N ARG A 250 4.84 -5.96 -20.01
CA ARG A 250 5.01 -7.39 -19.68
C ARG A 250 3.80 -7.93 -18.91
N ARG A 251 3.29 -7.19 -17.92
CA ARG A 251 2.07 -7.56 -17.19
C ARG A 251 0.86 -7.67 -18.12
N ARG A 252 0.66 -6.70 -19.00
CA ARG A 252 -0.44 -6.70 -19.98
C ARG A 252 -0.36 -7.87 -20.97
N ASP A 253 0.84 -8.21 -21.44
CA ASP A 253 1.02 -9.36 -22.33
C ASP A 253 0.65 -10.69 -21.64
N ILE A 254 0.84 -10.80 -20.33
CA ILE A 254 0.39 -11.97 -19.55
C ILE A 254 -1.13 -11.97 -19.42
N LEU A 255 -1.73 -10.82 -19.08
CA LEU A 255 -3.19 -10.68 -19.02
C LEU A 255 -3.86 -11.01 -20.36
N GLU A 256 -3.31 -10.57 -21.50
CA GLU A 256 -3.84 -10.92 -22.83
C GLU A 256 -3.76 -12.42 -23.09
N ARG A 257 -2.63 -13.06 -22.74
CA ARG A 257 -2.46 -14.52 -22.87
C ARG A 257 -3.43 -15.31 -21.99
N MET A 258 -3.84 -14.76 -20.86
CA MET A 258 -4.87 -15.32 -19.97
C MET A 258 -6.30 -15.01 -20.42
N GLY A 259 -6.49 -14.25 -21.51
CA GLY A 259 -7.81 -13.84 -22.00
C GLY A 259 -8.46 -12.68 -21.23
N ARG A 260 -7.74 -12.03 -20.32
CA ARG A 260 -8.21 -10.87 -19.53
C ARG A 260 -8.09 -9.55 -20.31
N PHE A 261 -8.68 -9.51 -21.51
CA PHE A 261 -8.52 -8.41 -22.47
C PHE A 261 -8.97 -7.05 -21.94
N ALA A 262 -10.04 -6.99 -21.14
CA ALA A 262 -10.55 -5.74 -20.58
C ALA A 262 -9.52 -5.04 -19.69
N GLU A 263 -8.71 -5.81 -18.96
CA GLU A 263 -7.66 -5.28 -18.09
C GLU A 263 -6.38 -4.99 -18.87
N ALA A 264 -6.01 -5.87 -19.79
CA ALA A 264 -4.80 -5.70 -20.59
C ALA A 264 -4.86 -4.49 -21.54
N ARG A 265 -6.06 -4.16 -22.04
CA ARG A 265 -6.29 -3.11 -23.04
C ARG A 265 -6.72 -1.76 -22.44
N ARG A 266 -6.58 -1.58 -21.13
CA ARG A 266 -6.73 -0.26 -20.51
C ARG A 266 -5.78 0.76 -21.15
N PRO A 267 -6.08 2.07 -21.13
CA PRO A 267 -5.12 3.08 -21.59
C PRO A 267 -3.76 2.91 -20.90
N MET A 268 -2.68 3.11 -21.64
CA MET A 268 -1.32 3.03 -21.05
C MET A 268 -1.16 4.15 -20.02
N PRO A 269 -0.61 3.85 -18.83
CA PRO A 269 -0.42 4.87 -17.82
C PRO A 269 0.75 5.79 -18.19
N GLU A 270 0.71 7.03 -17.72
CA GLU A 270 1.70 8.05 -18.01
C GLU A 270 2.93 7.90 -17.09
N SER A 271 4.13 7.86 -17.66
CA SER A 271 5.37 7.83 -16.86
C SER A 271 5.80 9.24 -16.42
N VAL A 272 6.47 9.31 -15.27
CA VAL A 272 7.09 10.56 -14.75
C VAL A 272 8.36 10.94 -15.55
N LEU A 273 9.05 9.97 -16.16
CA LEU A 273 10.37 10.19 -16.80
C LEU A 273 10.38 11.24 -17.91
N PRO A 274 9.40 11.30 -18.84
CA PRO A 274 9.34 12.36 -19.85
C PRO A 274 9.14 13.76 -19.25
N ARG A 275 8.49 13.88 -18.08
CA ARG A 275 8.23 15.17 -17.41
C ARG A 275 9.49 15.71 -16.73
N LEU A 276 10.28 14.84 -16.08
CA LEU A 276 11.55 15.22 -15.47
C LEU A 276 12.58 15.74 -16.50
N ARG A 277 12.53 15.24 -17.75
CA ARG A 277 13.41 15.73 -18.82
C ARG A 277 13.04 17.13 -19.32
N LYS A 278 11.76 17.50 -19.28
CA LYS A 278 11.28 18.83 -19.71
C LYS A 278 11.55 19.92 -18.67
N ASN A 279 11.63 19.56 -17.39
CA ASN A 279 11.88 20.50 -16.29
C ASN A 279 13.38 20.72 -15.99
N LYS A 280 14.30 20.24 -16.84
CA LYS A 280 15.70 20.69 -16.75
C LYS A 280 15.77 22.17 -17.17
N PRO A 281 16.29 23.09 -16.33
CA PRO A 281 16.54 24.45 -16.76
C PRO A 281 17.55 24.43 -17.90
N CYS A 282 17.13 24.86 -19.09
CA CYS A 282 18.06 25.20 -20.15
C CYS A 282 18.67 26.56 -19.76
N GLY A 283 19.86 26.55 -19.15
CA GLY A 283 20.55 27.81 -18.84
C GLY A 283 21.57 27.72 -17.73
N THR A 284 22.75 27.17 -18.03
CA THR A 284 23.99 27.67 -17.42
C THR A 284 24.69 28.50 -18.48
N THR A 285 24.49 29.82 -18.42
CA THR A 285 25.34 30.79 -19.09
C THR A 285 26.77 30.61 -18.59
N PRO A 286 27.80 30.49 -19.46
CA PRO A 286 29.16 30.35 -19.00
C PRO A 286 29.61 31.67 -18.35
N ALA A 287 30.08 31.60 -17.10
CA ALA A 287 30.69 32.72 -16.43
C ALA A 287 31.97 33.15 -17.19
N THR A 288 31.95 34.35 -17.73
CA THR A 288 33.13 35.07 -18.22
C THR A 288 34.13 35.20 -17.09
N ARG A 289 35.31 34.61 -17.27
CA ARG A 289 36.49 34.88 -16.44
C ARG A 289 37.06 36.25 -16.82
N THR A 290 37.14 37.14 -15.85
CA THR A 290 38.09 38.26 -15.80
C THR A 290 39.13 37.95 -14.74
#